data_AF-A0A7C5KTF1-F1
#
_entry.id   AF-A0A7C5KTF1-F1
#
_cell.length_a   1.000
_cell.length_b   1.000
_cell.length_c   1.000
_cell.angle_alpha   90.00
_cell.angle_beta   90.00
_cell.angle_gamma   90.00
#
_symmetry.space_group_name_H-M   'P 1'
#
loop_
_entity.id
_entity.type
_entity.pdbx_description
1 polymer ?
#
loop_
_entity_poly.entity_id
_entity_poly.type
_entity_poly.pdbx_seq_one_letter_code
_entity_poly.pdbx_strand_id
1 'polypeptide(L)' 'KIALRFYGKASLWTLIFEANRDVLDSPGLIRPGMVLKIPPKP' A
#
# COMPACT_ATOMS: atom_id res chain seq x y z
N LYS A 1 -2.30 -1.83 -8.29
CA LYS A 1 -3.77 -2.07 -8.25
C LYS A 1 -4.36 -2.22 -6.83
N ILE A 2 -3.55 -2.42 -5.78
CA ILE A 2 -4.05 -2.60 -4.40
C ILE A 2 -4.80 -1.36 -3.84
N ALA A 3 -4.25 -0.15 -4.02
CA ALA A 3 -4.91 1.09 -3.56
C ALA A 3 -6.28 1.33 -4.21
N LEU A 4 -6.42 1.03 -5.50
CA LEU A 4 -7.71 1.14 -6.19
C LEU A 4 -8.74 0.17 -5.61
N ARG A 5 -8.32 -1.04 -5.20
CA ARG A 5 -9.21 -2.06 -4.62
C ARG A 5 -9.71 -1.68 -3.22
N PHE A 6 -8.83 -1.13 -2.38
CA PHE A 6 -9.18 -0.82 -0.98
C PHE A 6 -9.74 0.60 -0.80
N TYR A 7 -9.31 1.56 -1.61
CA TYR A 7 -9.70 2.96 -1.46
C TYR A 7 -10.51 3.53 -2.62
N GLY A 8 -10.71 2.76 -3.70
CA GLY A 8 -11.35 3.28 -4.92
C GLY A 8 -10.52 4.32 -5.67
N LYS A 9 -9.30 4.64 -5.19
CA LYS A 9 -8.43 5.66 -5.79
C LYS A 9 -6.99 5.15 -5.87
N ALA A 10 -6.48 5.02 -7.09
CA ALA A 10 -5.13 4.49 -7.33
C ALA A 10 -4.03 5.39 -6.74
N SER A 11 -4.23 6.70 -6.68
CA SER A 11 -3.25 7.67 -6.15
C SER A 11 -2.99 7.51 -4.64
N LEU A 12 -3.84 6.79 -3.91
CA LEU A 12 -3.67 6.52 -2.48
C LEU A 12 -2.71 5.36 -2.21
N TRP A 13 -1.92 4.93 -3.19
CA TRP A 13 -0.88 3.92 -3.01
C TRP A 13 0.22 4.38 -2.04
N THR A 14 0.44 5.69 -1.92
CA THR A 14 1.41 6.27 -1.00
C THR A 14 1.06 6.00 0.45
N LEU A 15 -0.22 6.02 0.83
CA LEU A 15 -0.67 5.69 2.20
C LEU A 15 -0.30 4.26 2.60
N ILE A 16 -0.48 3.31 1.67
CA ILE A 16 -0.11 1.92 1.89
C ILE A 16 1.41 1.82 1.99
N PHE A 17 2.15 2.50 1.13
CA PHE A 17 3.61 2.49 1.17
C PHE A 17 4.15 3.07 2.49
N GLU A 18 3.64 4.22 2.94
CA GLU A 18 4.03 4.87 4.19
C GLU A 18 3.74 4.00 5.41
N ALA A 19 2.56 3.37 5.46
CA ALA A 19 2.17 2.49 6.56
C ALA A 19 3.00 1.20 6.66
N ASN A 20 3.76 0.86 5.61
CA ASN A 20 4.57 -0.36 5.52
C ASN A 20 6.06 -0.05 5.32
N ARG A 21 6.55 1.16 5.62
CA ARG A 21 7.98 1.51 5.51
C ARG A 21 8.89 0.69 6.41
N ASP A 22 8.32 -0.02 7.39
CA ASP A 22 9.01 -1.01 8.22
C ASP A 22 9.40 -2.28 7.45
N VAL A 23 8.71 -2.58 6.34
CA VAL A 23 8.93 -3.79 5.52
C VAL A 23 9.08 -3.52 4.01
N LEU A 24 8.80 -2.29 3.56
CA LEU A 24 8.92 -1.85 2.18
C LEU A 24 9.92 -0.69 2.07
N ASP A 25 11.12 -1.01 1.58
CA ASP A 25 12.14 0.00 1.28
C ASP A 25 11.82 0.82 0.02
N SER A 26 11.08 0.22 -0.91
CA SER A 26 10.69 0.83 -2.17
C SER A 26 9.26 0.45 -2.57
N PRO A 27 8.49 1.39 -3.16
CA PRO A 27 7.10 1.14 -3.52
C PRO A 27 6.92 0.11 -4.65
N GLY A 28 8.00 -0.23 -5.36
CA GLY A 28 8.01 -1.26 -6.40
C GLY A 28 8.20 -2.70 -5.88
N LEU A 29 8.41 -2.89 -4.57
CA LEU A 29 8.76 -4.21 -4.00
C LEU A 29 7.56 -5.05 -3.56
N ILE A 30 6.33 -4.61 -3.81
CA ILE A 30 5.14 -5.38 -3.44
C ILE A 30 5.04 -6.66 -4.29
N ARG A 31 5.12 -7.82 -3.63
CA ARG A 31 5.03 -9.16 -4.23
C ARG A 31 3.77 -9.89 -3.76
N PRO A 32 3.20 -10.81 -4.58
CA PRO A 32 2.15 -11.71 -4.12
C PRO A 32 2.57 -12.49 -2.87
N GLY A 33 1.64 -12.64 -1.91
CA GLY A 33 1.89 -13.32 -0.63
C GLY A 33 2.40 -12.41 0.49
N MET A 34 2.73 -11.15 0.21
CA MET A 34 3.06 -10.18 1.25
C MET A 34 1.81 -9.73 2.02
N VAL A 35 1.92 -9.69 3.35
CA VAL A 35 0.92 -9.08 4.23
C VAL A 35 1.25 -7.60 4.35
N LEU A 36 0.31 -6.74 3.95
CA LEU A 36 0.47 -5.28 3.99
C LEU A 36 -0.57 -4.68 4.93
N LYS A 37 -0.13 -3.70 5.73
CA LYS A 37 -1.00 -2.83 6.52
C LYS A 37 -1.77 -1.91 5.57
N ILE A 38 -3.09 -1.86 5.71
CA ILE A 38 -3.95 -0.96 4.92
C ILE A 38 -4.57 0.06 5.89
N PRO A 39 -4.01 1.28 6.01
CA PRO A 39 -4.55 2.30 6.91
C PRO A 39 -5.91 2.83 6.38
N PRO A 40 -6.75 3.44 7.23
CA PRO A 40 -7.94 4.15 6.75
C PRO A 40 -7.54 5.35 5.87
N LYS A 41 -8.39 5.70 4.90
CA LYS A 41 -8.27 6.97 4.19
C LYS A 41 -8.50 8.14 5.19
N PRO A 42 -7.87 9.29 4.98
CA PRO A 42 -8.30 10.53 5.65
C PRO A 42 -9.75 10.91 5.28
#